data_AF-A0A6P2F404-F1
#
_entry.id   AF-A0A6P2F404-F1
#
_cell.length_a   1.000
_cell.length_b   1.000
_cell.length_c   1.000
_cell.angle_alpha   90.00
_cell.angle_beta   90.00
_cell.angle_gamma   90.00
#
_symmetry.space_group_name_H-M   'P 1'
#
loop_
_entity.id
_entity.type
_entity.pdbx_description
1 polymer ?
#
loop_
_entity_poly.entity_id
_entity_poly.type
_entity_poly.pdbx_seq_one_letter_code
_entity_poly.pdbx_strand_id
1 'polypeptide(L)'
;MENQGVHSWRNPWFRWSLVSLAVLVILSVLVGFVWLPSVHKDFSATNLWDAICRAAGVPTSWSGATEVKTGAASTDVVLERRMVRVPEGAAVGRGATLALNCTMCHGAQGMSTSDAPNLSGQYPEVIIKQLLDYKAGRRSHALMETLAQTMSQRDIEDLAAYYAYLPKARTAPTTYDESLPALVRVGDPLRNIAPCISCHGGVDQKLGAPWIEGMPKEYLVGQLKAFKSGARRNDSQAQMRNMARPMSEQEIADVAEFYSRKASPGQRH
;
A
#
# COMPACT_ATOMS: atom_id res chain seq x y z
N MET A 1 -23.06 -40.81 36.47
CA MET A 1 -24.44 -40.43 36.13
C MET A 1 -24.41 -39.91 34.70
N GLU A 2 -24.76 -40.77 33.75
CA GLU A 2 -24.51 -40.55 32.32
C GLU A 2 -25.65 -39.75 31.68
N ASN A 3 -25.31 -38.58 31.15
CA ASN A 3 -26.26 -37.61 30.58
C ASN A 3 -26.60 -37.98 29.13
N GLN A 4 -27.30 -39.11 28.92
CA GLN A 4 -27.58 -39.65 27.58
C GLN A 4 -28.92 -39.18 26.95
N GLY A 5 -29.61 -38.19 27.52
CA GLY A 5 -30.95 -37.78 27.06
C GLY A 5 -31.03 -36.55 26.15
N VAL A 6 -30.01 -35.67 26.18
CA VAL A 6 -30.14 -34.31 25.62
C VAL A 6 -29.89 -34.25 24.11
N HIS A 7 -29.03 -35.15 23.58
CA HIS A 7 -28.67 -35.21 22.16
C HIS A 7 -29.36 -36.35 21.40
N SER A 8 -30.58 -36.71 21.81
CA SER A 8 -31.36 -37.77 21.19
C SER A 8 -32.27 -37.22 20.10
N TRP A 9 -32.29 -37.89 18.93
CA TRP A 9 -33.24 -37.64 17.84
C TRP A 9 -34.70 -37.91 18.24
N ARG A 10 -34.99 -38.48 19.42
CA ARG A 10 -36.36 -38.59 19.95
C ARG A 10 -36.80 -37.33 20.70
N ASN A 11 -35.88 -36.42 21.07
CA ASN A 11 -36.22 -35.17 21.73
C ASN A 11 -36.67 -34.11 20.70
N PRO A 12 -37.93 -33.67 20.73
CA PRO A 12 -38.42 -32.68 19.78
C PRO A 12 -37.64 -31.36 19.85
N TRP A 13 -37.22 -30.93 21.04
CA TRP A 13 -36.47 -29.67 21.21
C TRP A 13 -35.09 -29.70 20.55
N PHE A 14 -34.39 -30.83 20.64
CA PHE A 14 -33.09 -31.01 19.97
C PHE A 14 -33.23 -30.99 18.44
N ARG A 15 -34.29 -31.61 17.91
CA ARG A 15 -34.62 -31.57 16.48
C ARG A 15 -34.95 -30.16 16.01
N TRP A 16 -35.79 -29.44 16.75
CA TRP A 16 -36.15 -28.05 16.42
C TRP A 16 -34.93 -27.12 16.46
N SER A 17 -34.02 -27.30 17.42
CA SER A 17 -32.78 -26.52 17.50
C SER A 17 -31.85 -26.81 16.30
N LEU A 18 -31.70 -28.08 15.91
CA LEU A 18 -30.88 -28.46 14.75
C LEU A 18 -31.48 -27.97 13.43
N VAL A 19 -32.80 -28.09 13.26
CA VAL A 19 -33.49 -27.60 12.07
C VAL A 19 -33.41 -26.08 12.00
N SER A 20 -33.59 -25.37 13.12
CA SER A 20 -33.48 -23.90 13.14
C SER A 20 -32.07 -23.43 12.80
N LEU A 21 -31.04 -24.10 13.32
CA LEU A 21 -29.65 -23.80 12.99
C LEU A 21 -29.37 -24.06 11.50
N ALA A 22 -29.82 -25.20 10.97
CA ALA A 22 -29.65 -25.53 9.56
C ALA A 22 -30.36 -24.51 8.64
N VAL A 23 -31.58 -24.11 8.99
CA VAL A 23 -32.35 -23.08 8.26
C VAL A 23 -31.62 -21.73 8.29
N LEU A 24 -31.09 -21.33 9.45
CA LEU A 24 -30.38 -20.05 9.60
C LEU A 24 -29.07 -20.04 8.77
N VAL A 25 -28.33 -21.15 8.76
CA VAL A 25 -27.14 -21.31 7.90
C VAL A 25 -27.51 -21.25 6.43
N ILE A 26 -28.55 -21.98 6.01
CA ILE A 26 -29.02 -21.99 4.62
C ILE A 26 -29.47 -20.59 4.18
N LEU A 27 -30.24 -19.88 5.02
CA LEU A 27 -30.65 -18.51 4.75
C LEU A 27 -29.46 -17.57 4.62
N SER A 28 -28.47 -17.70 5.50
CA SER A 28 -27.24 -16.88 5.45
C SER A 28 -26.45 -17.13 4.16
N VAL A 29 -26.34 -18.39 3.74
CA VAL A 29 -25.69 -18.76 2.47
C VAL A 29 -26.48 -18.24 1.26
N LEU A 30 -27.80 -18.34 1.25
CA LEU A 30 -28.64 -17.83 0.15
C LEU A 30 -28.54 -16.31 0.04
N VAL A 31 -28.56 -15.59 1.17
CA VAL A 31 -28.37 -14.13 1.18
C VAL A 31 -26.97 -13.77 0.67
N GLY A 32 -25.93 -14.44 1.17
CA GLY A 32 -24.54 -14.17 0.82
C GLY A 32 -24.16 -14.49 -0.63
N PHE A 33 -24.57 -15.66 -1.13
CA PHE A 33 -24.07 -16.23 -2.38
C PHE A 33 -25.07 -16.18 -3.54
N VAL A 34 -26.35 -15.91 -3.29
CA VAL A 34 -27.37 -15.82 -4.35
C VAL A 34 -27.96 -14.42 -4.44
N TRP A 35 -28.48 -13.90 -3.32
CA TRP A 35 -29.19 -12.62 -3.34
C TRP A 35 -28.25 -11.42 -3.50
N LEU A 36 -27.24 -11.26 -2.65
CA LEU A 36 -26.30 -10.13 -2.75
C LEU A 36 -25.60 -10.03 -4.12
N PRO A 37 -25.12 -11.12 -4.74
CA PRO A 37 -24.53 -11.06 -6.09
C PRO A 37 -25.54 -10.73 -7.19
N SER A 38 -26.82 -11.08 -7.02
CA SER A 38 -27.86 -10.78 -8.01
C SER A 38 -28.25 -9.30 -8.06
N VAL A 39 -28.15 -8.61 -6.91
CA VAL A 39 -28.54 -7.20 -6.77
C VAL A 39 -27.36 -6.26 -7.04
N HIS A 40 -26.13 -6.73 -6.80
CA HIS A 40 -24.89 -5.97 -7.02
C HIS A 40 -24.05 -6.60 -8.14
N LYS A 41 -24.07 -5.99 -9.34
CA LYS A 41 -23.31 -6.47 -10.52
C LYS A 41 -21.79 -6.55 -10.31
N ASP A 42 -21.27 -5.91 -9.27
CA ASP A 42 -19.84 -5.88 -8.92
C ASP A 42 -19.37 -7.13 -8.13
N PHE A 43 -20.28 -8.03 -7.77
CA PHE A 43 -20.02 -9.22 -6.93
C PHE A 43 -19.61 -10.49 -7.70
N SER A 44 -19.27 -10.43 -9.00
CA SER A 44 -18.71 -11.59 -9.70
C SER A 44 -17.30 -11.91 -9.15
N ALA A 45 -17.23 -12.80 -8.16
CA ALA A 45 -15.97 -13.32 -7.62
C ALA A 45 -15.44 -14.43 -8.54
N THR A 46 -14.19 -14.31 -8.98
CA THR A 46 -13.52 -15.28 -9.85
C THR A 46 -13.09 -16.55 -9.10
N ASN A 47 -12.98 -16.50 -7.76
CA ASN A 47 -12.65 -17.65 -6.91
C ASN A 47 -13.19 -17.47 -5.47
N LEU A 48 -13.14 -18.54 -4.66
CA LEU A 48 -13.66 -18.58 -3.29
C LEU A 48 -12.90 -17.63 -2.33
N TRP A 49 -11.61 -17.44 -2.59
CA TRP A 49 -10.76 -16.57 -1.77
C TRP A 49 -11.14 -15.10 -1.92
N ASP A 50 -11.39 -14.65 -3.16
CA ASP A 50 -11.87 -13.30 -3.46
C ASP A 50 -13.22 -13.02 -2.78
N ALA A 51 -14.09 -14.02 -2.72
CA ALA A 51 -15.38 -13.90 -2.04
C ALA A 51 -15.23 -13.69 -0.52
N ILE A 52 -14.30 -14.41 0.13
CA ILE A 52 -14.00 -14.26 1.56
C ILE A 52 -13.39 -12.88 1.85
N CYS A 53 -12.41 -12.44 1.06
CA CYS A 53 -11.79 -11.13 1.23
C CYS A 53 -12.78 -9.97 1.01
N ARG A 54 -13.71 -10.11 0.06
CA ARG A 54 -14.77 -9.10 -0.17
C ARG A 54 -15.80 -9.08 0.96
N ALA A 55 -16.16 -10.23 1.51
CA ALA A 55 -17.01 -10.30 2.70
C ALA A 55 -16.37 -9.61 3.91
N ALA A 56 -15.03 -9.58 3.98
CA ALA A 56 -14.25 -8.84 4.96
C ALA A 56 -14.02 -7.35 4.60
N GLY A 57 -14.60 -6.85 3.51
CA GLY A 57 -14.54 -5.43 3.12
C GLY A 57 -13.30 -5.02 2.31
N VAL A 58 -12.55 -5.97 1.74
CA VAL A 58 -11.39 -5.66 0.89
C VAL A 58 -11.85 -5.24 -0.52
N PRO A 59 -11.46 -4.06 -1.04
CA PRO A 59 -11.88 -3.59 -2.36
C PRO A 59 -11.18 -4.34 -3.49
N THR A 60 -11.83 -4.39 -4.66
CA THR A 60 -11.32 -5.05 -5.89
C THR A 60 -10.16 -4.31 -6.55
N SER A 61 -9.99 -3.03 -6.24
CA SER A 61 -8.82 -2.26 -6.64
C SER A 61 -8.39 -1.34 -5.49
N TRP A 62 -7.10 -1.39 -5.17
CA TRP A 62 -6.48 -0.50 -4.18
C TRP A 62 -6.24 0.92 -4.74
N SER A 63 -6.48 1.11 -6.04
CA SER A 63 -6.23 2.34 -6.80
C SER A 63 -7.48 3.15 -7.12
N GLY A 64 -8.67 2.72 -6.67
CA GLY A 64 -9.91 3.46 -6.84
C GLY A 64 -9.83 4.82 -6.13
N ALA A 65 -9.78 5.89 -6.91
CA ALA A 65 -9.77 7.26 -6.40
C ALA A 65 -11.02 7.49 -5.56
N THR A 66 -10.86 7.55 -4.24
CA THR A 66 -11.89 8.07 -3.34
C THR A 66 -12.10 9.54 -3.68
N GLU A 67 -13.36 9.98 -3.64
CA GLU A 67 -13.81 11.35 -3.91
C GLU A 67 -12.84 12.38 -3.30
N VAL A 68 -12.21 13.18 -4.17
CA VAL A 68 -11.13 14.09 -3.81
C VAL A 68 -11.69 15.17 -2.88
N LYS A 69 -11.36 15.10 -1.59
CA LYS A 69 -11.64 16.19 -0.65
C LYS A 69 -10.99 17.48 -1.18
N THR A 70 -11.80 18.43 -1.60
CA THR A 70 -11.37 19.72 -2.13
C THR A 70 -10.98 20.65 -0.96
N GLY A 71 -9.71 20.60 -0.55
CA GLY A 71 -9.16 21.53 0.45
C GLY A 71 -7.68 21.32 0.74
N ALA A 72 -6.90 22.41 0.75
CA ALA A 72 -5.47 22.55 1.10
C ALA A 72 -4.54 21.37 0.72
N ALA A 73 -4.02 21.42 -0.50
CA ALA A 73 -3.51 20.26 -1.20
C ALA A 73 -2.00 20.29 -1.44
N SER A 74 -1.26 20.54 -0.36
CA SER A 74 0.19 20.34 -0.24
C SER A 74 0.45 19.77 1.14
N THR A 75 1.55 19.05 1.32
CA THR A 75 1.96 18.60 2.66
C THR A 75 2.29 19.80 3.57
N ASP A 76 1.93 19.73 4.85
CA ASP A 76 2.41 20.68 5.89
C ASP A 76 3.61 20.10 6.65
N VAL A 77 3.98 18.86 6.35
CA VAL A 77 5.14 18.23 6.99
C VAL A 77 6.39 18.88 6.43
N VAL A 78 7.02 19.69 7.27
CA VAL A 78 8.35 20.23 7.01
C VAL A 78 9.37 19.12 7.30
N LEU A 79 10.17 18.77 6.29
CA LEU A 79 11.22 17.78 6.43
C LEU A 79 12.37 18.35 7.22
N GLU A 80 12.48 17.93 8.47
CA GLU A 80 13.54 18.37 9.37
C GLU A 80 14.69 17.37 9.38
N ARG A 81 15.92 17.86 9.57
CA ARG A 81 17.14 17.02 9.60
C ARG A 81 17.04 15.86 10.59
N ARG A 82 16.29 16.02 11.70
CA ARG A 82 16.10 14.95 12.68
C ARG A 82 15.36 13.73 12.12
N MET A 83 14.48 13.92 11.14
CA MET A 83 13.68 12.84 10.53
C MET A 83 14.54 11.92 9.67
N VAL A 84 15.69 12.39 9.19
CA VAL A 84 16.62 11.63 8.34
C VAL A 84 17.50 10.69 9.17
N ARG A 85 17.65 10.97 10.47
CA ARG A 85 18.42 10.10 11.36
C ARG A 85 17.63 8.82 11.57
N VAL A 86 18.20 7.67 11.19
CA VAL A 86 17.67 6.36 11.56
C VAL A 86 17.90 6.19 13.06
N PRO A 87 16.85 6.18 13.89
CA PRO A 87 17.01 5.94 15.31
C PRO A 87 17.49 4.50 15.54
N GLU A 88 18.58 4.31 16.27
CA GLU A 88 19.13 2.98 16.54
C GLU A 88 18.53 2.36 17.82
N GLY A 89 18.69 1.04 17.96
CA GLY A 89 18.37 0.31 19.20
C GLY A 89 16.88 0.23 19.52
N ALA A 90 16.46 0.80 20.65
CA ALA A 90 15.13 0.58 21.22
C ALA A 90 13.96 1.05 20.31
N ALA A 91 14.19 2.08 19.48
CA ALA A 91 13.18 2.57 18.54
C ALA A 91 12.87 1.55 17.43
N VAL A 92 13.91 0.91 16.86
CA VAL A 92 13.75 -0.18 15.87
C VAL A 92 12.96 -1.33 16.49
N GLY A 93 13.26 -1.71 17.74
CA GLY A 93 12.55 -2.78 18.44
C GLY A 93 11.06 -2.50 18.65
N ARG A 94 10.72 -1.29 19.14
CA ARG A 94 9.30 -0.88 19.27
C ARG A 94 8.60 -0.80 17.91
N GLY A 95 9.28 -0.25 16.92
CA GLY A 95 8.80 -0.18 15.54
C GLY A 95 8.51 -1.55 14.94
N ALA A 96 9.38 -2.55 15.20
CA ALA A 96 9.17 -3.92 14.77
C ALA A 96 7.90 -4.53 15.37
N THR A 97 7.62 -4.26 16.66
CA THR A 97 6.37 -4.70 17.31
C THR A 97 5.15 -4.02 16.70
N LEU A 98 5.20 -2.70 16.47
CA LEU A 98 4.12 -1.96 15.83
C LEU A 98 3.86 -2.44 14.39
N ALA A 99 4.93 -2.76 13.66
CA ALA A 99 4.88 -3.21 12.27
C ALA A 99 4.15 -4.55 12.08
N LEU A 100 3.95 -5.34 13.15
CA LEU A 100 3.11 -6.55 13.09
C LEU A 100 1.72 -6.27 12.51
N ASN A 101 1.14 -5.11 12.83
CA ASN A 101 -0.15 -4.66 12.32
C ASN A 101 -0.13 -4.28 10.83
N CYS A 102 1.05 -4.12 10.24
CA CYS A 102 1.26 -3.67 8.86
C CYS A 102 1.60 -4.83 7.92
N THR A 103 2.04 -5.97 8.48
CA THR A 103 2.60 -7.10 7.72
C THR A 103 1.61 -7.74 6.75
N MET A 104 0.31 -7.68 7.04
CA MET A 104 -0.73 -8.27 6.19
C MET A 104 -0.75 -7.66 4.78
N CYS A 105 -0.43 -6.37 4.66
CA CYS A 105 -0.38 -5.68 3.36
C CYS A 105 1.06 -5.44 2.92
N HIS A 106 1.93 -4.95 3.80
CA HIS A 106 3.29 -4.54 3.44
C HIS A 106 4.33 -5.66 3.55
N GLY A 107 3.93 -6.86 3.96
CA GLY A 107 4.81 -8.01 4.16
C GLY A 107 5.58 -7.98 5.48
N ALA A 108 6.00 -9.16 5.94
CA ALA A 108 6.69 -9.35 7.22
C ALA A 108 8.02 -8.57 7.33
N GLN A 109 8.68 -8.35 6.20
CA GLN A 109 9.93 -7.58 6.10
C GLN A 109 9.74 -6.29 5.30
N GLY A 110 8.52 -5.72 5.26
CA GLY A 110 8.25 -4.54 4.43
C GLY A 110 8.39 -4.79 2.92
N MET A 111 8.38 -6.07 2.51
CA MET A 111 8.37 -6.54 1.13
C MET A 111 7.01 -7.16 0.85
N SER A 112 6.13 -6.39 0.24
CA SER A 112 4.77 -6.76 -0.10
C SER A 112 4.74 -7.85 -1.16
N THR A 113 3.86 -8.84 -0.94
CA THR A 113 3.41 -9.79 -1.97
C THR A 113 2.08 -9.38 -2.60
N SER A 114 1.53 -8.24 -2.16
CA SER A 114 0.35 -7.58 -2.71
C SER A 114 0.74 -6.30 -3.46
N ASP A 115 -0.21 -5.60 -4.05
CA ASP A 115 0.01 -4.30 -4.69
C ASP A 115 0.25 -3.15 -3.67
N ALA A 116 0.33 -3.44 -2.37
CA ALA A 116 0.73 -2.47 -1.36
C ALA A 116 2.22 -2.09 -1.51
N PRO A 117 2.63 -0.86 -1.20
CA PRO A 117 4.01 -0.45 -1.38
C PRO A 117 4.97 -1.19 -0.47
N ASN A 118 6.18 -1.43 -0.97
CA ASN A 118 7.31 -1.88 -0.17
C ASN A 118 7.78 -0.75 0.74
N LEU A 119 7.98 -1.10 2.01
CA LEU A 119 8.48 -0.21 3.06
C LEU A 119 9.93 -0.53 3.43
N SER A 120 10.44 -1.71 3.04
CA SER A 120 11.78 -2.17 3.36
C SER A 120 12.88 -1.21 2.88
N GLY A 121 13.68 -0.71 3.82
CA GLY A 121 14.76 0.24 3.58
C GLY A 121 14.29 1.59 3.03
N GLN A 122 13.01 1.92 3.16
CA GLN A 122 12.51 3.25 2.84
C GLN A 122 13.12 4.28 3.79
N TYR A 123 13.29 5.51 3.32
CA TYR A 123 13.85 6.57 4.13
C TYR A 123 12.92 6.96 5.29
N PRO A 124 13.46 7.17 6.50
CA PRO A 124 12.64 7.42 7.68
C PRO A 124 11.80 8.69 7.52
N GLU A 125 12.36 9.76 6.97
CA GLU A 125 11.64 11.01 6.74
C GLU A 125 10.49 10.86 5.73
N VAL A 126 10.60 9.91 4.80
CA VAL A 126 9.56 9.60 3.84
C VAL A 126 8.42 8.86 4.54
N ILE A 127 8.72 7.85 5.37
CA ILE A 127 7.71 7.11 6.13
C ILE A 127 6.98 8.05 7.09
N ILE A 128 7.71 8.84 7.87
CA ILE A 128 7.15 9.84 8.79
C ILE A 128 6.20 10.78 8.04
N LYS A 129 6.68 11.37 6.94
CA LYS A 129 5.88 12.29 6.14
C LYS A 129 4.61 11.65 5.61
N GLN A 130 4.68 10.45 5.05
CA GLN A 130 3.48 9.81 4.48
C GLN A 130 2.47 9.46 5.56
N LEU A 131 2.89 8.95 6.72
CA LEU A 131 1.99 8.63 7.83
C LEU A 131 1.33 9.89 8.39
N LEU A 132 2.08 10.99 8.55
CA LEU A 132 1.53 12.28 8.96
C LEU A 132 0.55 12.85 7.92
N ASP A 133 0.86 12.74 6.63
CA ASP A 133 -0.05 13.18 5.57
C ASP A 133 -1.35 12.35 5.53
N TYR A 134 -1.28 11.04 5.79
CA TYR A 134 -2.49 10.22 5.95
C TYR A 134 -3.29 10.62 7.19
N LYS A 135 -2.62 10.79 8.33
CA LYS A 135 -3.23 11.21 9.60
C LYS A 135 -3.95 12.56 9.46
N ALA A 136 -3.38 13.49 8.70
CA ALA A 136 -3.93 14.81 8.43
C ALA A 136 -4.93 14.86 7.25
N GLY A 137 -5.19 13.72 6.58
CA GLY A 137 -6.10 13.66 5.42
C GLY A 137 -5.59 14.35 4.16
N ARG A 138 -4.26 14.56 4.04
CA ARG A 138 -3.62 15.20 2.87
C ARG A 138 -3.22 14.22 1.80
N ARG A 139 -3.03 12.97 2.20
CA ARG A 139 -2.93 11.83 1.29
C ARG A 139 -4.13 10.93 1.57
N SER A 140 -4.88 10.60 0.54
CA SER A 140 -6.08 9.80 0.69
C SER A 140 -5.88 8.34 0.35
N HIS A 141 -6.31 7.49 1.28
CA HIS A 141 -6.45 6.05 1.12
C HIS A 141 -7.26 5.51 2.30
N ALA A 142 -8.44 4.94 2.05
CA ALA A 142 -9.44 4.59 3.08
C ALA A 142 -8.85 3.83 4.29
N LEU A 143 -8.00 2.84 4.03
CA LEU A 143 -7.38 2.04 5.09
C LEU A 143 -6.24 2.77 5.81
N MET A 144 -5.41 3.52 5.08
CA MET A 144 -4.21 4.13 5.68
C MET A 144 -4.55 5.38 6.49
N GLU A 145 -5.58 6.13 6.10
CA GLU A 145 -6.10 7.24 6.92
C GLU A 145 -6.57 6.71 8.29
N THR A 146 -7.37 5.64 8.30
CA THR A 146 -7.89 5.02 9.53
C THR A 146 -6.77 4.50 10.43
N LEU A 147 -5.77 3.82 9.84
CA LEU A 147 -4.61 3.32 10.59
C LEU A 147 -3.75 4.46 11.15
N ALA A 148 -3.50 5.51 10.37
CA ALA A 148 -2.65 6.63 10.80
C ALA A 148 -3.31 7.52 11.87
N GLN A 149 -4.65 7.59 11.90
CA GLN A 149 -5.39 8.39 12.88
C GLN A 149 -5.12 7.94 14.32
N THR A 150 -4.94 6.64 14.57
CA THR A 150 -4.73 6.09 15.92
C THR A 150 -3.28 6.15 16.40
N MET A 151 -2.32 6.40 15.50
CA MET A 151 -0.89 6.40 15.81
C MET A 151 -0.45 7.68 16.55
N SER A 152 0.35 7.55 17.59
CA SER A 152 1.06 8.69 18.18
C SER A 152 2.24 9.13 17.29
N GLN A 153 2.77 10.33 17.56
CA GLN A 153 3.98 10.80 16.89
C GLN A 153 5.17 9.83 17.08
N ARG A 154 5.29 9.26 18.29
CA ARG A 154 6.34 8.30 18.60
C ARG A 154 6.16 6.99 17.83
N ASP A 155 4.92 6.50 17.67
CA ASP A 155 4.67 5.28 16.90
C ASP A 155 5.09 5.46 15.43
N ILE A 156 4.81 6.63 14.85
CA ILE A 156 5.23 6.99 13.49
C ILE A 156 6.75 7.00 13.37
N GLU A 157 7.46 7.60 14.33
CA GLU A 157 8.93 7.65 14.35
C GLU A 157 9.56 6.26 14.56
N ASP A 158 8.98 5.44 15.44
CA ASP A 158 9.46 4.07 15.69
C ASP A 158 9.21 3.16 14.46
N LEU A 159 8.05 3.25 13.80
CA LEU A 159 7.79 2.55 12.53
C LEU A 159 8.76 2.98 11.43
N ALA A 160 9.04 4.28 11.32
CA ALA A 160 10.01 4.79 10.37
C ALA A 160 11.44 4.29 10.67
N ALA A 161 11.82 4.22 11.95
CA ALA A 161 13.09 3.64 12.38
C ALA A 161 13.20 2.17 11.94
N TYR A 162 12.17 1.39 12.20
CA TYR A 162 12.13 -0.03 11.85
C TYR A 162 12.23 -0.26 10.34
N TYR A 163 11.39 0.38 9.54
CA TYR A 163 11.40 0.16 8.09
C TYR A 163 12.68 0.68 7.43
N ALA A 164 13.28 1.75 7.94
CA ALA A 164 14.58 2.25 7.47
C ALA A 164 15.74 1.31 7.83
N TYR A 165 15.64 0.55 8.92
CA TYR A 165 16.64 -0.44 9.32
C TYR A 165 16.66 -1.68 8.41
N LEU A 166 15.55 -2.00 7.75
CA LEU A 166 15.47 -3.15 6.85
C LEU A 166 16.30 -2.92 5.57
N PRO A 167 16.74 -3.99 4.88
CA PRO A 167 17.42 -3.87 3.60
C PRO A 167 16.57 -3.12 2.56
N LYS A 168 17.17 -2.25 1.77
CA LYS A 168 16.47 -1.60 0.65
C LYS A 168 15.91 -2.66 -0.30
N ALA A 169 14.65 -2.50 -0.69
CA ALA A 169 14.12 -3.18 -1.87
C ALA A 169 15.03 -2.82 -3.07
N ARG A 170 15.58 -3.79 -3.79
CA ARG A 170 16.44 -3.50 -4.94
C ARG A 170 15.89 -4.14 -6.19
N THR A 171 16.09 -3.45 -7.31
CA THR A 171 15.93 -4.05 -8.63
C THR A 171 17.17 -4.86 -8.98
N ALA A 172 17.09 -5.66 -10.05
CA ALA A 172 18.29 -6.27 -10.62
C ALA A 172 19.33 -5.19 -10.95
N PRO A 173 20.64 -5.46 -10.75
CA PRO A 173 21.70 -4.55 -11.16
C PRO A 173 21.46 -4.10 -12.60
N THR A 174 21.41 -2.78 -12.77
CA THR A 174 21.04 -2.17 -14.04
C THR A 174 22.26 -1.46 -14.62
N THR A 175 22.57 -1.70 -15.89
CA THR A 175 23.47 -0.84 -16.67
C THR A 175 22.67 0.36 -17.17
N TYR A 176 23.18 1.57 -16.92
CA TYR A 176 22.52 2.80 -17.37
C TYR A 176 22.86 3.08 -18.83
N ASP A 177 22.29 2.30 -19.74
CA ASP A 177 22.46 2.43 -21.19
C ASP A 177 21.16 2.88 -21.90
N GLU A 178 21.19 2.93 -23.22
CA GLU A 178 20.09 3.38 -24.08
C GLU A 178 18.88 2.44 -24.09
N SER A 179 18.97 1.24 -23.50
CA SER A 179 17.83 0.33 -23.37
C SER A 179 16.86 0.75 -22.25
N LEU A 180 17.26 1.69 -21.38
CA LEU A 180 16.41 2.17 -20.31
C LEU A 180 15.37 3.18 -20.80
N PRO A 181 14.18 3.26 -20.16
CA PRO A 181 13.24 4.33 -20.46
C PRO A 181 13.90 5.71 -20.34
N ALA A 182 13.78 6.54 -21.38
CA ALA A 182 14.44 7.84 -21.44
C ALA A 182 14.13 8.72 -20.22
N LEU A 183 12.87 8.68 -19.73
CA LEU A 183 12.45 9.42 -18.55
C LEU A 183 13.18 9.01 -17.26
N VAL A 184 13.65 7.77 -17.16
CA VAL A 184 14.43 7.31 -16.00
C VAL A 184 15.82 7.95 -16.05
N ARG A 185 16.50 7.87 -17.20
CA ARG A 185 17.93 8.20 -17.34
C ARG A 185 18.20 9.68 -17.60
N VAL A 186 17.49 10.27 -18.56
CA VAL A 186 17.75 11.64 -19.06
C VAL A 186 16.56 12.58 -18.88
N GLY A 187 15.37 12.04 -18.64
CA GLY A 187 14.15 12.83 -18.57
C GLY A 187 13.66 13.26 -19.96
N ASP A 188 12.82 14.28 -19.98
CA ASP A 188 12.44 15.04 -21.16
C ASP A 188 12.37 16.54 -20.77
N PRO A 189 13.47 17.30 -20.94
CA PRO A 189 13.52 18.68 -20.50
C PRO A 189 12.56 19.60 -21.28
N LEU A 190 12.21 19.26 -22.52
CA LEU A 190 11.27 20.06 -23.33
C LEU A 190 9.85 19.96 -22.79
N ARG A 191 9.50 18.83 -22.18
CA ARG A 191 8.23 18.64 -21.45
C ARG A 191 8.32 18.93 -19.95
N ASN A 192 9.46 19.45 -19.48
CA ASN A 192 9.74 19.71 -18.07
C ASN A 192 9.63 18.43 -17.19
N ILE A 193 10.11 17.31 -17.73
CA ILE A 193 10.22 16.04 -17.00
C ILE A 193 11.70 15.82 -16.66
N ALA A 194 12.07 15.95 -15.41
CA ALA A 194 13.43 15.65 -14.97
C ALA A 194 13.67 14.12 -14.94
N PRO A 195 14.92 13.66 -15.12
CA PRO A 195 15.27 12.26 -14.95
C PRO A 195 14.91 11.75 -13.54
N CYS A 196 14.19 10.63 -13.47
CA CYS A 196 13.72 10.06 -12.20
C CYS A 196 14.88 9.76 -11.23
N ILE A 197 16.00 9.27 -11.77
CA ILE A 197 17.20 8.87 -11.01
C ILE A 197 17.89 10.02 -10.28
N SER A 198 17.64 11.27 -10.69
CA SER A 198 18.23 12.44 -10.03
C SER A 198 17.57 12.77 -8.69
N CYS A 199 16.45 12.15 -8.36
CA CYS A 199 15.76 12.38 -7.09
C CYS A 199 15.52 11.10 -6.30
N HIS A 200 15.13 10.01 -6.98
CA HIS A 200 14.58 8.81 -6.33
C HIS A 200 15.60 7.69 -6.03
N GLY A 201 16.89 7.94 -6.27
CA GLY A 201 17.96 6.94 -6.12
C GLY A 201 18.60 6.56 -7.46
N GLY A 202 19.73 5.85 -7.37
CA GLY A 202 20.57 5.44 -8.51
C GLY A 202 21.88 6.21 -8.58
N VAL A 203 21.82 7.54 -8.53
CA VAL A 203 23.00 8.44 -8.53
C VAL A 203 22.95 9.46 -7.39
N ASP A 204 21.77 10.01 -7.10
CA ASP A 204 21.55 10.96 -6.02
C ASP A 204 20.21 10.68 -5.31
N GLN A 205 20.03 11.22 -4.11
CA GLN A 205 18.80 11.16 -3.34
C GLN A 205 18.41 12.55 -2.88
N LYS A 206 17.33 13.08 -3.46
CA LYS A 206 16.74 14.32 -2.98
C LYS A 206 16.03 14.07 -1.64
N LEU A 207 16.28 14.93 -0.65
CA LEU A 207 15.59 14.85 0.64
C LEU A 207 14.06 14.81 0.46
N GLY A 208 13.42 13.80 1.06
CA GLY A 208 11.98 13.57 0.95
C GLY A 208 11.51 12.84 -0.31
N ALA A 209 12.41 12.54 -1.26
CA ALA A 209 12.10 11.66 -2.36
C ALA A 209 12.12 10.21 -1.86
N PRO A 210 11.05 9.42 -2.08
CA PRO A 210 11.02 8.02 -1.71
C PRO A 210 12.02 7.23 -2.53
N TRP A 211 12.58 6.18 -1.92
CA TRP A 211 13.14 5.05 -2.65
C TRP A 211 12.03 4.33 -3.41
N ILE A 212 12.18 4.13 -4.72
CA ILE A 212 11.14 3.54 -5.58
C ILE A 212 11.57 2.25 -6.28
N GLU A 213 12.84 1.85 -6.17
CA GLU A 213 13.27 0.55 -6.69
C GLU A 213 12.63 -0.61 -5.92
N GLY A 214 12.24 -1.63 -6.67
CA GLY A 214 11.58 -2.83 -6.18
C GLY A 214 10.12 -2.62 -5.79
N MET A 215 9.53 -1.45 -6.01
CA MET A 215 8.14 -1.15 -5.64
C MET A 215 7.16 -1.87 -6.59
N PRO A 216 5.98 -2.34 -6.15
CA PRO A 216 5.02 -2.98 -7.06
C PRO A 216 4.62 -2.08 -8.23
N LYS A 217 4.51 -2.65 -9.43
CA LYS A 217 4.22 -1.90 -10.66
C LYS A 217 2.90 -1.17 -10.57
N GLU A 218 1.86 -1.87 -10.10
CA GLU A 218 0.49 -1.39 -9.97
C GLU A 218 0.42 -0.21 -9.01
N TYR A 219 1.18 -0.28 -7.91
CA TYR A 219 1.33 0.85 -6.99
C TYR A 219 1.96 2.06 -7.69
N LEU A 220 3.07 1.89 -8.41
CA LEU A 220 3.77 2.97 -9.10
C LEU A 220 2.88 3.63 -10.16
N VAL A 221 2.22 2.83 -11.00
CA VAL A 221 1.24 3.32 -11.99
C VAL A 221 0.13 4.11 -11.29
N GLY A 222 -0.45 3.56 -10.23
CA GLY A 222 -1.49 4.22 -9.45
C GLY A 222 -1.04 5.56 -8.87
N GLN A 223 0.16 5.64 -8.30
CA GLN A 223 0.68 6.89 -7.75
C GLN A 223 0.96 7.94 -8.83
N LEU A 224 1.59 7.55 -9.95
CA LEU A 224 1.86 8.47 -11.06
C LEU A 224 0.57 9.02 -11.67
N LYS A 225 -0.44 8.16 -11.88
CA LYS A 225 -1.78 8.58 -12.34
C LYS A 225 -2.44 9.51 -11.34
N ALA A 226 -2.34 9.22 -10.04
CA ALA A 226 -2.92 10.08 -9.01
C ALA A 226 -2.24 11.46 -8.94
N PHE A 227 -0.92 11.54 -9.15
CA PHE A 227 -0.25 12.84 -9.30
C PHE A 227 -0.65 13.54 -10.60
N LYS A 228 -0.69 12.83 -11.73
CA LYS A 228 -1.09 13.36 -13.04
C LYS A 228 -2.48 13.99 -13.00
N SER A 229 -3.47 13.30 -12.43
CA SER A 229 -4.85 13.80 -12.30
C SER A 229 -5.02 14.83 -11.18
N GLY A 230 -4.06 14.93 -10.27
CA GLY A 230 -4.19 15.71 -9.05
C GLY A 230 -5.05 15.06 -7.97
N ALA A 231 -5.40 13.77 -8.07
CA ALA A 231 -6.01 13.04 -6.95
C ALA A 231 -5.06 12.90 -5.76
N ARG A 232 -3.74 12.84 -6.00
CA ARG A 232 -2.69 12.91 -4.98
C ARG A 232 -1.98 14.25 -5.06
N ARG A 233 -1.98 15.00 -3.95
CA ARG A 233 -1.49 16.38 -3.88
C ARG A 233 -0.54 16.64 -2.71
N ASN A 234 -0.15 15.61 -1.95
CA ASN A 234 0.74 15.75 -0.79
C ASN A 234 2.22 15.93 -1.15
N ASP A 235 2.53 16.34 -2.39
CA ASP A 235 3.89 16.62 -2.86
C ASP A 235 4.30 18.07 -2.55
N SER A 236 5.51 18.22 -2.00
CA SER A 236 6.06 19.54 -1.69
C SER A 236 6.25 20.34 -2.99
N GLN A 237 5.72 21.57 -3.02
CA GLN A 237 5.84 22.48 -4.17
C GLN A 237 5.34 21.87 -5.50
N ALA A 238 4.37 20.95 -5.44
CA ALA A 238 3.79 20.26 -6.60
C ALA A 238 4.83 19.53 -7.49
N GLN A 239 5.97 19.13 -6.92
CA GLN A 239 7.08 18.54 -7.67
C GLN A 239 6.65 17.31 -8.49
N MET A 240 6.02 16.32 -7.86
CA MET A 240 5.61 15.10 -8.58
C MET A 240 4.44 15.36 -9.52
N ARG A 241 3.51 16.25 -9.18
CA ARG A 241 2.43 16.63 -10.09
C ARG A 241 2.95 17.31 -11.35
N ASN A 242 3.94 18.19 -11.22
CA ASN A 242 4.54 18.86 -12.37
C ASN A 242 5.28 17.87 -13.29
N MET A 243 5.93 16.85 -12.72
CA MET A 243 6.57 15.79 -13.51
C MET A 243 5.55 14.84 -14.16
N ALA A 244 4.50 14.45 -13.44
CA ALA A 244 3.54 13.43 -13.91
C ALA A 244 2.49 13.95 -14.90
N ARG A 245 2.12 15.23 -14.82
CA ARG A 245 1.13 15.86 -15.73
C ARG A 245 1.43 15.64 -17.23
N PRO A 246 2.65 15.94 -17.73
CA PRO A 246 2.98 15.79 -19.16
C PRO A 246 3.33 14.36 -19.60
N MET A 247 3.39 13.38 -18.69
CA MET A 247 3.68 11.98 -19.04
C MET A 247 2.50 11.34 -19.78
N SER A 248 2.78 10.55 -20.82
CA SER A 248 1.80 9.66 -21.44
C SER A 248 1.54 8.42 -20.58
N GLU A 249 0.45 7.72 -20.88
CA GLU A 249 0.11 6.45 -20.20
C GLU A 249 1.18 5.37 -20.43
N GLN A 250 1.76 5.32 -21.63
CA GLN A 250 2.84 4.39 -21.96
C GLN A 250 4.09 4.70 -21.13
N GLU A 251 4.48 5.96 -21.04
CA GLU A 251 5.64 6.38 -20.24
C GLU A 251 5.46 6.08 -18.75
N ILE A 252 4.25 6.24 -18.22
CA ILE A 252 3.92 5.83 -16.84
C ILE A 252 4.12 4.32 -16.66
N ALA A 253 3.65 3.52 -17.62
CA ALA A 253 3.80 2.07 -17.59
C ALA A 253 5.28 1.64 -17.69
N ASP A 254 6.06 2.27 -18.57
CA ASP A 254 7.47 1.94 -18.79
C ASP A 254 8.35 2.27 -17.57
N VAL A 255 8.15 3.44 -16.96
CA VAL A 255 8.85 3.83 -15.73
C VAL A 255 8.46 2.91 -14.56
N ALA A 256 7.17 2.57 -14.44
CA ALA A 256 6.70 1.66 -13.39
C ALA A 256 7.27 0.25 -13.57
N GLU A 257 7.28 -0.27 -14.80
CA GLU A 257 7.90 -1.55 -15.13
C GLU A 257 9.37 -1.54 -14.72
N PHE A 258 10.12 -0.49 -15.11
CA PHE A 258 11.54 -0.37 -14.79
C PHE A 258 11.82 -0.48 -13.28
N TYR A 259 11.10 0.29 -12.47
CA TYR A 259 11.33 0.34 -11.03
C TYR A 259 10.75 -0.87 -10.28
N SER A 260 9.83 -1.62 -10.89
CA SER A 260 9.23 -2.82 -10.29
C SER A 260 10.03 -4.11 -10.46
N ARG A 261 11.09 -4.08 -11.29
CA ARG A 261 11.90 -5.27 -11.56
C ARG A 261 12.46 -5.84 -10.25
N LYS A 262 12.46 -7.15 -10.13
CA LYS A 262 13.04 -7.85 -8.96
C LYS A 262 14.52 -8.12 -9.21
N ALA A 263 15.35 -7.99 -8.17
CA ALA A 263 16.70 -8.53 -8.21
C ALA A 263 16.66 -10.05 -8.36
N SER A 264 17.47 -10.61 -9.26
CA SER A 264 17.61 -12.06 -9.38
C SER A 264 18.16 -12.64 -8.07
N PRO A 265 17.59 -13.73 -7.54
CA PRO A 265 18.09 -14.38 -6.33
C PRO A 265 19.45 -14.99 -6.61
N GLY A 266 20.53 -14.25 -6.31
CA GLY A 266 21.91 -14.68 -6.55
C GLY A 266 22.95 -13.55 -6.56
N GLN A 267 22.54 -12.31 -6.81
CA GLN A 267 23.45 -11.16 -6.78
C GLN A 267 23.38 -10.46 -5.42
N ARG A 268 24.11 -11.00 -4.45
CA ARG A 268 24.49 -10.26 -3.24
C ARG A 268 25.69 -9.38 -3.60
N HIS A 269 25.57 -8.07 -3.36
CA HIS A 269 26.70 -7.14 -3.29
C HIS A 269 26.95 -6.82 -1.82
#